data_AF-A0AAE1GZW2-F1
#
_entry.id   AF-A0AAE1GZW2-F1
#
_cell.length_a   1.000
_cell.length_b   1.000
_cell.length_c   1.000
_cell.angle_alpha   90.00
_cell.angle_beta   90.00
_cell.angle_gamma   90.00
#
_symmetry.space_group_name_H-M   'P 1'
#
loop_
_entity.id
_entity.type
_entity.pdbx_description
1 polymer ?
#
loop_
_entity_poly.entity_id
_entity_poly.type
_entity_poly.pdbx_seq_one_letter_code
_entity_poly.pdbx_strand_id
1 'polypeptide(L)'
;MFCRTIYQNGGAAIFVKKCLEYTEINVLDLAVEGVFEPVAVTLDMLSVICVYRPPEGCIDIFFNQLQSCIERVADKRKYLVICGDLNIDILCKNSKQNRLQCFMNEYGLSSLTNMATRVSYNSSTGIDHIITNIPLENLKSSCNIEVGMSDHLLQQVLVNLKMINQTPSKMFQYKRMYTAKNECKFLQELYNDEWAEVYSANSANEKFTAFHNRFTELYNKCFPFKKLNTNKKDKKDWITKGIKVTSLNFRKLCKQVKTSNEPELKKYFTQYRKIYRKVIDDAKRLSVKSEIMNAKNITKTTWKVINRNMGKQERDMSNVEIRIAENDPIITDPKVVADKFNVYFSEIASKLIGNNARNGTSPNNSSNLSMYLSPVTESDIIVAISKLKNKKCSGHDDVTDYIVKKCYMPLVKPLQHLIQSSFNDGIFPEVLKISKILPLFKKGNKEELGNYRPVANISVFAKIYEGVMDTKVRNFLYKHNILSEAQFGFIKDKSTSEAVINFIHDIYKAFETRTFVTGLLFDMSKAF
;
A
#
# COMPACT_ATOMS: atom_id res chain seq x y z
N MET A 1 1.36 -22.96 -3.34
CA MET A 1 0.41 -23.71 -2.50
C MET A 1 1.13 -24.85 -1.80
N PHE A 2 0.62 -25.35 -0.68
CA PHE A 2 1.20 -26.48 0.06
C PHE A 2 0.32 -27.72 -0.16
N CYS A 3 0.90 -28.79 -0.70
CA CYS A 3 0.18 -29.99 -1.14
C CYS A 3 0.31 -31.18 -0.17
N ARG A 4 0.97 -31.01 0.97
CA ARG A 4 1.15 -32.08 1.96
C ARG A 4 0.16 -31.95 3.10
N THR A 5 -0.40 -33.08 3.52
CA THR A 5 -1.32 -33.19 4.65
C THR A 5 -0.74 -34.07 5.76
N ILE A 6 0.13 -35.02 5.42
CA ILE A 6 0.69 -36.03 6.33
C ILE A 6 2.20 -35.83 6.53
N TYR A 7 2.96 -35.49 5.49
CA TYR A 7 4.42 -35.36 5.56
C TYR A 7 4.89 -33.95 5.92
N GLN A 8 5.92 -33.85 6.77
CA GLN A 8 6.36 -32.57 7.37
C GLN A 8 7.32 -31.73 6.51
N ASN A 9 7.95 -32.25 5.44
CA ASN A 9 9.01 -31.55 4.69
C ASN A 9 8.95 -31.74 3.16
N GLY A 10 8.56 -30.73 2.40
CA GLY A 10 8.62 -30.72 0.92
C GLY A 10 7.68 -29.68 0.31
N GLY A 11 7.78 -29.49 -1.00
CA GLY A 11 6.88 -28.62 -1.76
C GLY A 11 7.59 -27.76 -2.79
N ALA A 12 6.79 -27.22 -3.72
CA ALA A 12 7.23 -26.29 -4.74
C ALA A 12 6.56 -24.92 -4.57
N ALA A 13 7.26 -23.85 -4.96
CA ALA A 13 6.71 -22.51 -4.98
C ALA A 13 7.31 -21.69 -6.12
N ILE A 14 6.46 -20.89 -6.77
CA ILE A 14 6.86 -19.95 -7.82
C ILE A 14 6.72 -18.53 -7.29
N PHE A 15 7.78 -17.73 -7.46
CA PHE A 15 7.77 -16.31 -7.13
C PHE A 15 7.82 -15.48 -8.41
N VAL A 16 6.72 -14.77 -8.71
CA VAL A 16 6.63 -13.87 -9.87
C VAL A 16 6.88 -12.43 -9.43
N LYS A 17 7.67 -11.70 -10.22
CA LYS A 17 7.93 -10.28 -9.96
C LYS A 17 6.66 -9.48 -10.24
N LYS A 18 6.25 -8.61 -9.32
CA LYS A 18 5.01 -7.80 -9.40
C LYS A 18 4.75 -7.06 -10.72
N CYS A 19 5.79 -6.73 -11.48
CA CYS A 19 5.65 -6.03 -12.76
C CYS A 19 5.32 -6.96 -13.94
N LEU A 20 5.14 -8.26 -13.69
CA LEU A 20 4.77 -9.25 -14.68
C LEU A 20 3.35 -9.72 -14.39
N GLU A 21 2.50 -9.68 -15.41
CA GLU A 21 1.18 -10.31 -15.35
C GLU A 21 1.32 -11.83 -15.46
N TYR A 22 0.56 -12.54 -14.63
CA TYR A 22 0.52 -14.00 -14.63
C TYR A 22 -0.86 -14.49 -14.23
N THR A 23 -1.21 -15.67 -14.72
CA THR A 23 -2.40 -16.43 -14.34
C THR A 23 -1.95 -17.70 -13.64
N GLU A 24 -2.49 -17.97 -12.45
CA GLU A 24 -2.26 -19.24 -11.75
C GLU A 24 -3.13 -20.33 -12.37
N ILE A 25 -2.55 -21.50 -12.65
CA ILE A 25 -3.28 -22.67 -13.15
C ILE A 25 -3.45 -23.66 -12.01
N ASN A 26 -4.70 -24.04 -11.74
CA ASN A 26 -4.98 -25.03 -10.72
C ASN A 26 -4.57 -26.44 -11.19
N VAL A 27 -3.53 -26.96 -10.54
CA VAL A 27 -2.96 -28.30 -10.77
C VAL A 27 -2.90 -29.11 -9.46
N LEU A 28 -3.56 -28.62 -8.39
CA LEU A 28 -3.50 -29.28 -7.09
C LEU A 28 -4.25 -30.61 -7.04
N ASP A 29 -5.29 -30.75 -7.83
CA ASP A 29 -6.02 -32.02 -8.01
C ASP A 29 -5.15 -33.12 -8.62
N LEU A 30 -4.06 -32.75 -9.30
CA LEU A 30 -3.06 -33.68 -9.83
C LEU A 30 -1.96 -34.00 -8.82
N ALA A 31 -1.89 -33.26 -7.70
CA ALA A 31 -0.85 -33.45 -6.71
C ALA A 31 -1.05 -34.79 -5.98
N VAL A 32 0.01 -35.58 -5.93
CA VAL A 32 0.05 -36.84 -5.17
C VAL A 32 1.12 -36.68 -4.11
N GLU A 33 0.68 -36.57 -2.85
CA GLU A 33 1.57 -36.37 -1.71
C GLU A 33 2.66 -37.46 -1.67
N GLY A 34 3.93 -37.05 -1.56
CA GLY A 34 5.07 -37.97 -1.57
C GLY A 34 5.55 -38.42 -2.96
N VAL A 35 4.87 -38.02 -4.05
CA VAL A 35 5.18 -38.46 -5.41
C VAL A 35 5.30 -37.30 -6.40
N PHE A 36 4.29 -36.43 -6.47
CA PHE A 36 4.21 -35.34 -7.45
C PHE A 36 3.63 -34.09 -6.80
N GLU A 37 4.45 -33.06 -6.66
CA GLU A 37 4.09 -31.82 -5.98
C GLU A 37 4.25 -30.63 -6.95
N PRO A 38 3.22 -30.33 -7.76
CA PRO A 38 3.28 -29.30 -8.80
C PRO A 38 2.76 -27.92 -8.34
N VAL A 39 3.28 -26.87 -8.97
CA VAL A 39 2.71 -25.53 -9.00
C VAL A 39 2.88 -25.00 -10.42
N ALA A 40 1.85 -24.41 -11.02
CA ALA A 40 1.91 -23.91 -12.38
C ALA A 40 1.40 -22.47 -12.49
N VAL A 41 2.11 -21.67 -13.29
CA VAL A 41 1.69 -20.32 -13.65
C VAL A 41 1.92 -20.10 -15.14
N THR A 42 1.08 -19.28 -15.75
CA THR A 42 1.23 -18.87 -17.13
C THR A 42 1.39 -17.36 -17.21
N LEU A 43 2.43 -16.93 -17.90
CA LEU A 43 2.71 -15.56 -18.30
C LEU A 43 2.26 -15.38 -19.77
N ASP A 44 2.51 -14.21 -20.34
CA ASP A 44 2.15 -13.89 -21.74
C ASP A 44 2.63 -14.96 -22.74
N MET A 45 3.96 -15.10 -22.88
CA MET A 45 4.59 -16.03 -23.84
C MET A 45 5.15 -17.32 -23.19
N LEU A 46 4.94 -17.52 -21.89
CA LEU A 46 5.62 -18.57 -21.11
C LEU A 46 4.68 -19.25 -20.14
N SER A 47 4.56 -20.57 -20.19
CA SER A 47 3.98 -21.40 -19.14
C SER A 47 5.10 -22.03 -18.31
N VAL A 48 5.02 -21.91 -16.98
CA VAL A 48 6.01 -22.42 -16.04
C VAL A 48 5.37 -23.42 -15.09
N ILE A 49 5.88 -24.64 -15.09
CA ILE A 49 5.52 -25.70 -14.14
C ILE A 49 6.72 -25.90 -13.21
N CYS A 50 6.53 -25.66 -11.92
CA CYS A 50 7.51 -26.03 -10.90
C CYS A 50 7.07 -27.33 -10.23
N VAL A 51 7.94 -28.34 -10.20
CA VAL A 51 7.63 -29.66 -9.67
C VAL A 51 8.67 -30.09 -8.67
N TYR A 52 8.22 -30.63 -7.54
CA TYR A 52 9.06 -31.40 -6.63
C TYR A 52 8.65 -32.87 -6.66
N ARG A 53 9.62 -33.76 -6.89
CA ARG A 53 9.46 -35.21 -6.77
C ARG A 53 10.38 -35.74 -5.67
N PRO A 54 9.84 -36.29 -4.57
CA PRO A 54 10.65 -36.96 -3.56
C PRO A 54 11.39 -38.19 -4.12
N PRO A 55 12.57 -38.55 -3.57
CA PRO A 55 13.39 -39.66 -4.09
C PRO A 55 12.64 -41.00 -4.13
N GLU A 56 11.85 -41.27 -3.08
CA GLU A 56 11.09 -42.50 -2.84
C GLU A 56 9.77 -42.57 -3.61
N GLY A 57 9.34 -41.48 -4.24
CA GLY A 57 8.06 -41.43 -4.96
C GLY A 57 8.03 -42.38 -6.16
N CYS A 58 6.89 -43.05 -6.37
CA CYS A 58 6.68 -43.96 -7.49
C CYS A 58 6.87 -43.23 -8.84
N ILE A 59 7.78 -43.73 -9.67
CA ILE A 59 8.17 -43.05 -10.92
C ILE A 59 7.07 -43.10 -11.99
N ASP A 60 6.30 -44.19 -12.04
CA ASP A 60 5.20 -44.35 -12.99
C ASP A 60 4.08 -43.35 -12.73
N ILE A 61 3.66 -43.24 -11.47
CA ILE A 61 2.65 -42.27 -11.04
C ILE A 61 3.14 -40.85 -11.32
N PHE A 62 4.42 -40.57 -11.05
CA PHE A 62 5.01 -39.26 -11.34
C PHE A 62 4.89 -38.89 -12.82
N PHE A 63 5.27 -39.76 -13.75
CA PHE A 63 5.19 -39.45 -15.19
C PHE A 63 3.75 -39.30 -15.68
N ASN A 64 2.82 -40.13 -15.18
CA ASN A 64 1.39 -40.00 -15.54
C ASN A 64 0.80 -38.66 -15.08
N GLN A 65 1.15 -38.22 -13.87
CA GLN A 65 0.69 -36.92 -13.36
C GLN A 65 1.40 -35.75 -14.03
N LEU A 66 2.68 -35.88 -14.36
CA LEU A 66 3.42 -34.87 -15.12
C LEU A 66 2.82 -34.70 -16.52
N GLN A 67 2.46 -35.79 -17.20
CA GLN A 67 1.74 -35.75 -18.47
C GLN A 67 0.42 -34.98 -18.34
N SER A 68 -0.43 -35.36 -17.39
CA SER A 68 -1.72 -34.70 -17.14
C SER A 68 -1.55 -33.21 -16.84
N CYS A 69 -0.46 -32.85 -16.16
CA CYS A 69 -0.12 -31.46 -15.84
C CYS A 69 0.32 -30.68 -17.08
N ILE A 70 1.16 -31.28 -17.95
CA ILE A 70 1.57 -30.66 -19.21
C ILE A 70 0.36 -30.45 -20.12
N GLU A 71 -0.51 -31.45 -20.28
CA GLU A 71 -1.71 -31.34 -21.11
C GLU A 71 -2.64 -30.20 -20.65
N ARG A 72 -2.67 -29.91 -19.34
CA ARG A 72 -3.46 -28.81 -18.78
C ARG A 72 -2.80 -27.43 -18.91
N VAL A 73 -1.47 -27.37 -18.85
CA VAL A 73 -0.72 -26.10 -18.76
C VAL A 73 -0.14 -25.65 -20.11
N ALA A 74 0.12 -26.59 -21.02
CA ALA A 74 0.71 -26.31 -22.31
C ALA A 74 -0.29 -25.56 -23.21
N ASP A 75 0.15 -24.42 -23.74
CA ASP A 75 -0.55 -23.66 -24.78
C ASP A 75 0.35 -23.62 -26.01
N LYS A 76 -0.19 -23.97 -27.18
CA LYS A 76 0.56 -23.95 -28.45
C LYS A 76 1.15 -22.57 -28.79
N ARG A 77 0.61 -21.50 -28.20
CA ARG A 77 1.09 -20.12 -28.39
C ARG A 77 2.23 -19.73 -27.45
N LYS A 78 2.58 -20.58 -26.48
CA LYS A 78 3.52 -20.26 -25.39
C LYS A 78 4.64 -21.29 -25.32
N TYR A 79 5.79 -20.83 -24.84
CA TYR A 79 6.86 -21.75 -24.48
C TYR A 79 6.57 -22.39 -23.12
N LEU A 80 6.96 -23.65 -22.95
CA LEU A 80 6.82 -24.40 -21.72
C LEU A 80 8.18 -24.50 -21.02
N VAL A 81 8.20 -24.23 -19.72
CA VAL A 81 9.35 -24.47 -18.84
C VAL A 81 8.89 -25.32 -17.67
N ILE A 82 9.50 -26.48 -17.51
CA ILE A 82 9.32 -27.36 -16.36
C ILE A 82 10.60 -27.28 -15.53
N CYS A 83 10.49 -26.94 -14.25
CA CYS A 83 11.67 -26.82 -13.40
C CYS A 83 11.46 -27.33 -11.97
N GLY A 84 12.55 -27.68 -11.30
CA GLY A 84 12.53 -28.10 -9.90
C GLY A 84 13.41 -29.32 -9.62
N ASP A 85 13.30 -29.84 -8.41
CA ASP A 85 14.04 -31.01 -7.97
C ASP A 85 13.22 -32.28 -8.25
N LEU A 86 13.61 -33.01 -9.30
CA LEU A 86 12.95 -34.23 -9.73
C LEU A 86 13.54 -35.48 -9.07
N ASN A 87 14.69 -35.36 -8.38
CA ASN A 87 15.44 -36.50 -7.85
C ASN A 87 15.70 -37.60 -8.90
N ILE A 88 15.93 -37.21 -10.15
CA ILE A 88 16.35 -38.09 -11.26
C ILE A 88 17.70 -37.56 -11.75
N ASP A 89 18.77 -38.33 -11.59
CA ASP A 89 20.11 -37.89 -11.97
C ASP A 89 20.33 -38.00 -13.48
N ILE A 90 20.50 -36.85 -14.15
CA ILE A 90 20.74 -36.80 -15.60
C ILE A 90 22.14 -37.28 -16.00
N LEU A 91 23.10 -37.26 -15.06
CA LEU A 91 24.48 -37.66 -15.32
C LEU A 91 24.68 -39.18 -15.22
N CYS A 92 23.75 -39.88 -14.58
CA CYS A 92 23.79 -41.32 -14.37
C CYS A 92 22.91 -42.03 -15.41
N LYS A 93 23.52 -42.81 -16.32
CA LYS A 93 22.79 -43.63 -17.29
C LYS A 93 22.07 -44.78 -16.59
N ASN A 94 20.79 -44.60 -16.28
CA ASN A 94 19.93 -45.60 -15.66
C ASN A 94 18.52 -45.60 -16.29
N SER A 95 17.68 -46.55 -15.91
CA SER A 95 16.31 -46.67 -16.44
C SER A 95 15.46 -45.41 -16.22
N LYS A 96 15.67 -44.70 -15.10
CA LYS A 96 14.93 -43.46 -14.77
C LYS A 96 15.33 -42.31 -15.70
N GLN A 97 16.63 -42.16 -15.97
CA GLN A 97 17.17 -41.14 -16.89
C GLN A 97 16.72 -41.43 -18.33
N ASN A 98 16.75 -42.69 -18.78
CA ASN A 98 16.24 -43.07 -20.10
C ASN A 98 14.76 -42.75 -20.25
N ARG A 99 13.95 -43.01 -19.20
CA ARG A 99 12.52 -42.69 -19.22
C ARG A 99 12.27 -41.18 -19.27
N LEU A 100 13.02 -40.40 -18.50
CA LEU A 100 12.95 -38.93 -18.57
C LEU A 100 13.32 -38.43 -19.97
N GLN A 101 14.35 -39.00 -20.60
CA GLN A 101 14.75 -38.65 -21.96
C GLN A 101 13.66 -38.98 -22.99
N CYS A 102 13.03 -40.15 -22.89
CA CYS A 102 11.92 -40.52 -23.77
C CYS A 102 10.74 -39.55 -23.62
N PHE A 103 10.39 -39.23 -22.37
CA PHE A 103 9.33 -38.27 -22.06
C PHE A 103 9.65 -36.88 -22.61
N MET A 104 10.89 -36.38 -22.45
CA MET A 104 11.29 -35.10 -23.02
C MET A 104 11.15 -35.09 -24.56
N ASN A 105 11.58 -36.16 -25.23
CA ASN A 105 11.48 -36.26 -26.68
C ASN A 105 10.02 -36.29 -27.18
N GLU A 106 9.12 -36.97 -26.46
CA GLU A 106 7.69 -37.07 -26.79
C GLU A 106 6.99 -35.71 -26.84
N TYR A 107 7.33 -34.81 -25.91
CA TYR A 107 6.76 -33.46 -25.83
C TYR A 107 7.59 -32.37 -26.53
N GLY A 108 8.64 -32.75 -27.27
CA GLY A 108 9.55 -31.80 -27.93
C GLY A 108 10.30 -30.89 -26.95
N LEU A 109 10.62 -31.41 -25.76
CA LEU A 109 11.31 -30.72 -24.69
C LEU A 109 12.79 -31.10 -24.65
N SER A 110 13.62 -30.20 -24.13
CA SER A 110 15.05 -30.42 -23.93
C SER A 110 15.48 -29.94 -22.55
N SER A 111 16.40 -30.67 -21.91
CA SER A 111 17.00 -30.24 -20.65
C SER A 111 18.11 -29.21 -20.91
N LEU A 112 18.08 -28.11 -20.15
CA LEU A 112 19.16 -27.11 -20.11
C LEU A 112 20.22 -27.45 -19.06
N THR A 113 20.00 -28.51 -18.29
CA THR A 113 20.87 -28.94 -17.19
C THR A 113 21.76 -30.09 -17.65
N ASN A 114 23.00 -29.79 -18.03
CA ASN A 114 23.99 -30.80 -18.50
C ASN A 114 25.16 -31.00 -17.53
N MET A 115 25.09 -30.43 -16.32
CA MET A 115 26.14 -30.49 -15.31
C MET A 115 25.53 -30.81 -13.95
N ALA A 116 26.37 -31.18 -12.98
CA ALA A 116 25.90 -31.47 -11.63
C ALA A 116 25.26 -30.23 -10.99
N THR A 117 24.15 -30.46 -10.29
CA THR A 117 23.33 -29.43 -9.65
C THR A 117 23.35 -29.58 -8.15
N ARG A 118 23.52 -30.79 -7.64
CA ARG A 118 23.77 -31.07 -6.25
C ARG A 118 25.19 -31.61 -6.10
N VAL A 119 26.02 -30.84 -5.39
CA VAL A 119 27.43 -31.17 -5.14
C VAL A 119 27.63 -31.30 -3.64
N SER A 120 27.77 -32.54 -3.20
CA SER A 120 28.12 -32.93 -1.84
C SER A 120 29.59 -33.36 -1.77
N TYR A 121 30.09 -33.58 -0.56
CA TYR A 121 31.47 -34.01 -0.34
C TYR A 121 31.85 -35.30 -1.11
N ASN A 122 30.92 -36.24 -1.22
CA ASN A 122 31.13 -37.55 -1.84
C ASN A 122 30.35 -37.79 -3.15
N SER A 123 29.52 -36.83 -3.58
CA SER A 123 28.63 -37.06 -4.72
C SER A 123 28.37 -35.78 -5.51
N SER A 124 28.26 -35.94 -6.83
CA SER A 124 27.98 -34.88 -7.78
C SER A 124 26.88 -35.38 -8.71
N THR A 125 25.66 -34.88 -8.53
CA THR A 125 24.45 -35.40 -9.20
C THR A 125 23.68 -34.26 -9.86
N GLY A 126 23.06 -34.52 -11.01
CA GLY A 126 22.24 -33.55 -11.74
C GLY A 126 20.76 -33.85 -11.57
N ILE A 127 20.21 -33.54 -10.39
CA ILE A 127 18.83 -33.88 -10.00
C ILE A 127 17.84 -32.71 -10.10
N ASP A 128 18.35 -31.49 -10.22
CA ASP A 128 17.54 -30.29 -10.44
C ASP A 128 17.46 -30.04 -11.94
N HIS A 129 16.26 -29.87 -12.48
CA HIS A 129 16.06 -29.80 -13.93
C HIS A 129 15.45 -28.47 -14.35
N ILE A 130 15.86 -27.98 -15.52
CA ILE A 130 15.12 -26.99 -16.31
C ILE A 130 14.90 -27.59 -17.69
N ILE A 131 13.68 -28.00 -17.97
CA ILE A 131 13.26 -28.67 -19.20
C ILE A 131 12.37 -27.71 -19.98
N THR A 132 12.65 -27.49 -21.26
CA THR A 132 11.93 -26.49 -22.05
C THR A 132 11.90 -26.79 -23.55
N ASN A 133 10.91 -26.23 -24.25
CA ASN A 133 10.83 -26.16 -25.72
C ASN A 133 11.30 -24.81 -26.28
N ILE A 134 11.94 -23.95 -25.47
CA ILE A 134 12.48 -22.67 -25.95
C ILE A 134 13.65 -22.94 -26.91
N PRO A 135 13.63 -22.38 -28.14
CA PRO A 135 14.73 -22.50 -29.09
C PRO A 135 16.05 -21.94 -28.54
N LEU A 136 17.18 -22.57 -28.88
CA LEU A 136 18.52 -22.15 -28.46
C LEU A 136 18.86 -20.70 -28.84
N GLU A 137 18.32 -20.19 -29.94
CA GLU A 137 18.46 -18.79 -30.38
C GLU A 137 17.88 -17.77 -29.37
N ASN A 138 16.87 -18.16 -28.60
CA ASN A 138 16.22 -17.30 -27.61
C ASN A 138 16.86 -17.44 -26.22
N LEU A 139 17.80 -18.36 -26.04
CA LEU A 139 18.54 -18.58 -24.80
C LEU A 139 19.81 -17.73 -24.78
N LYS A 140 19.87 -16.74 -23.88
CA LYS A 140 21.07 -15.90 -23.71
C LYS A 140 22.14 -16.59 -22.86
N SER A 141 21.72 -17.28 -21.80
CA SER A 141 22.63 -18.03 -20.92
C SER A 141 21.86 -19.02 -20.04
N SER A 142 22.43 -20.20 -19.81
CA SER A 142 22.09 -21.09 -18.71
C SER A 142 23.34 -21.36 -17.86
N CYS A 143 23.26 -21.22 -16.54
CA CYS A 143 24.39 -21.50 -15.65
C CYS A 143 23.97 -21.96 -14.25
N ASN A 144 24.86 -22.74 -13.62
CA ASN A 144 24.76 -23.14 -12.23
C ASN A 144 25.60 -22.18 -11.37
N ILE A 145 24.98 -21.54 -10.39
CA ILE A 145 25.58 -20.52 -9.53
C ILE A 145 25.74 -21.09 -8.11
N GLU A 146 26.98 -21.07 -7.61
CA GLU A 146 27.25 -21.47 -6.24
C GLU A 146 26.90 -20.33 -5.26
N VAL A 147 25.87 -20.57 -4.44
CA VAL A 147 25.38 -19.57 -3.46
C VAL A 147 25.98 -19.75 -2.06
N GLY A 148 26.63 -20.90 -1.79
CA GLY A 148 27.29 -21.20 -0.52
C GLY A 148 26.34 -21.37 0.68
N MET A 149 25.06 -21.67 0.45
CA MET A 149 24.06 -21.87 1.51
C MET A 149 23.36 -23.24 1.45
N SER A 150 23.55 -23.97 0.36
CA SER A 150 22.99 -25.30 0.10
C SER A 150 24.03 -26.17 -0.60
N ASP A 151 23.85 -27.49 -0.52
CA ASP A 151 24.49 -28.51 -1.35
C ASP A 151 23.95 -28.50 -2.80
N HIS A 152 22.80 -27.87 -3.04
CA HIS A 152 22.30 -27.54 -4.38
C HIS A 152 22.87 -26.21 -4.89
N LEU A 153 23.17 -26.18 -6.18
CA LEU A 153 23.58 -25.01 -6.96
C LEU A 153 22.32 -24.32 -7.49
N LEU A 154 22.31 -22.98 -7.45
CA LEU A 154 21.21 -22.21 -8.01
C LEU A 154 21.26 -22.29 -9.54
N GLN A 155 20.17 -22.69 -10.16
CA GLN A 155 20.06 -22.68 -11.62
C GLN A 155 19.53 -21.33 -12.09
N GLN A 156 20.21 -20.73 -13.06
CA GLN A 156 19.77 -19.50 -13.71
C GLN A 156 19.67 -19.71 -15.22
N VAL A 157 18.53 -19.32 -15.78
CA VAL A 157 18.30 -19.26 -17.23
C VAL A 157 17.86 -17.86 -17.61
N LEU A 158 18.50 -17.30 -18.63
CA LEU A 158 18.19 -16.00 -19.19
C LEU A 158 17.64 -16.20 -20.61
N VAL A 159 16.39 -15.81 -20.81
CA VAL A 159 15.68 -15.96 -22.09
C VAL A 159 15.30 -14.60 -22.66
N ASN A 160 15.36 -14.48 -23.98
CA ASN A 160 14.99 -13.31 -24.74
C ASN A 160 13.65 -13.55 -25.43
N LEU A 161 12.56 -13.20 -24.76
CA LEU A 161 11.22 -13.31 -25.31
C LEU A 161 10.75 -11.91 -25.75
N LYS A 162 10.24 -11.79 -26.98
CA LYS A 162 9.57 -10.58 -27.45
C LYS A 162 8.23 -10.46 -26.71
N MET A 163 8.25 -9.83 -25.54
CA MET A 163 7.03 -9.51 -24.79
C MET A 163 6.16 -8.58 -25.64
N ILE A 164 4.86 -8.88 -25.76
CA ILE A 164 3.91 -7.96 -26.39
C ILE A 164 3.76 -6.76 -25.44
N ASN A 165 4.45 -5.66 -25.77
CA ASN A 165 4.33 -4.31 -25.21
C ASN A 165 3.68 -4.19 -23.82
N GLN A 166 4.30 -4.76 -22.79
CA GLN A 166 4.19 -4.22 -21.44
C GLN A 166 5.45 -3.40 -21.21
N THR A 167 5.47 -2.18 -21.75
CA THR A 167 6.36 -1.19 -21.14
C THR A 167 5.90 -1.09 -19.69
N PRO A 168 6.75 -1.39 -18.69
CA PRO A 168 6.43 -0.96 -17.35
C PRO A 168 6.35 0.55 -17.46
N SER A 169 5.14 1.09 -17.45
CA SER A 169 4.89 2.52 -17.41
C SER A 169 5.77 3.02 -16.29
N LYS A 170 6.89 3.68 -16.63
CA LYS A 170 7.70 4.35 -15.62
C LYS A 170 6.78 5.42 -15.09
N MET A 171 6.06 5.11 -14.01
CA MET A 171 5.22 6.07 -13.31
C MET A 171 6.18 7.11 -12.75
N PHE A 172 6.37 8.16 -13.53
CA PHE A 172 7.06 9.34 -13.08
C PHE A 172 6.13 10.00 -12.07
N GLN A 173 6.56 10.04 -10.81
CA GLN A 173 5.86 10.84 -9.83
C GLN A 173 6.35 12.28 -9.97
N TYR A 174 5.43 13.17 -10.31
CA TYR A 174 5.65 14.61 -10.23
C TYR A 174 5.40 15.05 -8.80
N LYS A 175 6.39 15.74 -8.21
CA LYS A 175 6.27 16.23 -6.84
C LYS A 175 6.83 17.63 -6.71
N ARG A 176 6.17 18.48 -5.93
CA ARG A 176 6.68 19.78 -5.51
C ARG A 176 7.70 19.62 -4.38
N MET A 177 8.79 20.37 -4.46
CA MET A 177 9.84 20.37 -3.45
C MET A 177 9.76 21.63 -2.59
N TYR A 178 9.48 21.44 -1.30
CA TYR A 178 9.52 22.50 -0.29
C TYR A 178 10.92 22.56 0.31
N THR A 179 11.79 23.38 -0.29
CA THR A 179 13.12 23.69 0.23
C THR A 179 13.08 25.03 0.95
N ALA A 180 13.96 25.26 1.92
CA ALA A 180 14.04 26.54 2.64
C ALA A 180 14.20 27.73 1.67
N LYS A 181 14.99 27.56 0.59
CA LYS A 181 15.15 28.57 -0.47
C LYS A 181 13.82 28.92 -1.15
N ASN A 182 13.04 27.91 -1.55
CA ASN A 182 11.76 28.14 -2.22
C ASN A 182 10.71 28.70 -1.27
N GLU A 183 10.72 28.28 0.00
CA GLU A 183 9.86 28.82 1.06
C GLU A 183 10.14 30.31 1.30
N CYS A 184 11.41 30.70 1.43
CA CYS A 184 11.79 32.11 1.56
C CYS A 184 11.40 32.94 0.33
N LYS A 185 11.66 32.41 -0.87
CA LYS A 185 11.26 33.09 -2.12
C LYS A 185 9.74 33.30 -2.17
N PHE A 186 8.96 32.27 -1.85
CA PHE A 186 7.50 32.36 -1.82
C PHE A 186 7.00 33.38 -0.81
N LEU A 187 7.58 33.40 0.39
CA LEU A 187 7.24 34.38 1.41
C LEU A 187 7.51 35.82 0.92
N GLN A 188 8.66 36.06 0.28
CA GLN A 188 8.99 37.37 -0.29
C GLN A 188 8.00 37.80 -1.38
N GLU A 189 7.65 36.89 -2.30
CA GLU A 189 6.69 37.19 -3.36
C GLU A 189 5.30 37.51 -2.80
N LEU A 190 4.87 36.83 -1.73
CA LEU A 190 3.61 37.14 -1.04
C LEU A 190 3.61 38.49 -0.33
N TYR A 191 4.75 38.92 0.24
CA TYR A 191 4.87 40.24 0.88
C TYR A 191 4.91 41.38 -0.15
N ASN A 192 5.47 41.12 -1.33
CA ASN A 192 5.54 42.09 -2.42
C ASN A 192 4.22 42.21 -3.19
N ASP A 193 3.25 41.33 -2.95
CA ASP A 193 1.97 41.36 -3.62
C ASP A 193 0.98 42.29 -2.92
N GLU A 194 0.39 43.22 -3.67
CA GLU A 194 -0.56 44.19 -3.15
C GLU A 194 -2.00 43.66 -3.09
N TRP A 195 -2.30 42.53 -3.74
CA TRP A 195 -3.65 41.94 -3.80
C TRP A 195 -4.73 42.90 -4.31
N ALA A 196 -4.38 43.84 -5.21
CA ALA A 196 -5.27 44.89 -5.69
C ALA A 196 -6.59 44.36 -6.29
N GLU A 197 -6.55 43.29 -7.10
CA GLU A 197 -7.73 42.63 -7.66
C GLU A 197 -8.64 42.00 -6.58
N VAL A 198 -8.04 41.55 -5.47
CA VAL A 198 -8.78 40.97 -4.34
C VAL A 198 -9.57 42.04 -3.59
N TYR A 199 -8.99 43.23 -3.42
CA TYR A 199 -9.64 44.33 -2.71
C TYR A 199 -10.63 45.12 -3.57
N SER A 200 -10.45 45.10 -4.90
CA SER A 200 -11.30 45.85 -5.85
C SER A 200 -12.50 45.06 -6.39
N ALA A 201 -12.49 43.72 -6.31
CA ALA A 201 -13.61 42.89 -6.73
C ALA A 201 -14.87 43.11 -5.87
N ASN A 202 -16.05 42.86 -6.44
CA ASN A 202 -17.32 43.27 -5.83
C ASN A 202 -17.92 42.19 -4.92
N SER A 203 -17.97 40.94 -5.40
CA SER A 203 -18.58 39.83 -4.64
C SER A 203 -17.55 38.96 -3.92
N ALA A 204 -17.95 38.32 -2.81
CA ALA A 204 -17.11 37.34 -2.13
C ALA A 204 -16.56 36.23 -3.07
N ASN A 205 -17.36 35.81 -4.05
CA ASN A 205 -16.96 34.83 -5.07
C ASN A 205 -15.83 35.36 -5.97
N GLU A 206 -15.99 36.57 -6.52
CA GLU A 206 -14.99 37.20 -7.38
C GLU A 206 -13.69 37.48 -6.61
N LYS A 207 -13.80 38.04 -5.40
CA LYS A 207 -12.64 38.33 -4.55
C LYS A 207 -11.84 37.07 -4.26
N PHE A 208 -12.52 35.98 -3.87
CA PHE A 208 -11.82 34.72 -3.61
C PHE A 208 -11.22 34.11 -4.87
N THR A 209 -11.91 34.21 -6.01
CA THR A 209 -11.38 33.73 -7.29
C THR A 209 -10.11 34.48 -7.69
N ALA A 210 -10.10 35.81 -7.58
CA ALA A 210 -8.91 36.64 -7.81
C ALA A 210 -7.76 36.24 -6.87
N PHE A 211 -8.05 36.08 -5.57
CA PHE A 211 -7.07 35.62 -4.58
C PHE A 211 -6.51 34.24 -4.94
N HIS A 212 -7.39 33.29 -5.28
CA HIS A 212 -7.00 31.92 -5.56
C HIS A 212 -6.12 31.84 -6.82
N ASN A 213 -6.49 32.55 -7.89
CA ASN A 213 -5.72 32.60 -9.12
C ASN A 213 -4.33 33.19 -8.85
N ARG A 214 -4.27 34.34 -8.17
CA ARG A 214 -3.01 35.01 -7.87
C ARG A 214 -2.11 34.21 -6.95
N PHE A 215 -2.68 33.65 -5.87
CA PHE A 215 -1.95 32.76 -4.97
C PHE A 215 -1.40 31.54 -5.72
N THR A 216 -2.21 30.92 -6.57
CA THR A 216 -1.83 29.73 -7.34
C THR A 216 -0.72 30.03 -8.34
N GLU A 217 -0.74 31.20 -8.98
CA GLU A 217 0.34 31.68 -9.86
C GLU A 217 1.67 31.79 -9.09
N LEU A 218 1.70 32.52 -7.98
CA LEU A 218 2.88 32.67 -7.13
C LEU A 218 3.37 31.32 -6.59
N TYR A 219 2.43 30.46 -6.21
CA TYR A 219 2.72 29.12 -5.71
C TYR A 219 3.35 28.23 -6.79
N ASN A 220 2.84 28.27 -8.02
CA ASN A 220 3.39 27.54 -9.15
C ASN A 220 4.78 28.05 -9.55
N LYS A 221 4.99 29.37 -9.52
CA LYS A 221 6.28 30.03 -9.77
C LYS A 221 7.36 29.60 -8.77
N CYS A 222 7.02 29.47 -7.48
CA CYS A 222 7.97 29.10 -6.44
C CYS A 222 8.13 27.59 -6.22
N PHE A 223 7.11 26.79 -6.51
CA PHE A 223 7.11 25.35 -6.27
C PHE A 223 6.77 24.52 -7.52
N PRO A 224 7.51 24.64 -8.64
CA PRO A 224 7.20 23.91 -9.86
C PRO A 224 7.28 22.39 -9.64
N PHE A 225 6.47 21.63 -10.39
CA PHE A 225 6.53 20.18 -10.38
C PHE A 225 7.87 19.69 -10.92
N LYS A 226 8.54 18.82 -10.15
CA LYS A 226 9.77 18.15 -10.59
C LYS A 226 9.52 16.67 -10.78
N LYS A 227 10.06 16.14 -11.89
CA LYS A 227 10.04 14.73 -12.24
C LYS A 227 11.01 13.97 -11.34
N LEU A 228 10.49 13.06 -10.52
CA LEU A 228 11.33 12.20 -9.67
C LEU A 228 11.40 10.79 -10.23
N ASN A 229 12.61 10.23 -10.23
CA ASN A 229 12.85 8.84 -10.59
C ASN A 229 12.62 7.96 -9.35
N THR A 230 11.71 7.00 -9.46
CA THR A 230 11.28 6.12 -8.36
C THR A 230 12.27 5.01 -8.03
N ASN A 231 13.37 4.88 -8.80
CA ASN A 231 14.44 3.91 -8.57
C ASN A 231 15.36 4.26 -7.38
N LYS A 232 14.80 4.63 -6.22
CA LYS A 232 15.56 4.55 -4.99
C LYS A 232 15.60 3.08 -4.58
N LYS A 233 16.76 2.44 -4.77
CA LYS A 233 17.06 1.16 -4.12
C LYS A 233 16.75 1.33 -2.64
N ASP A 234 15.92 0.44 -2.08
CA ASP A 234 15.73 0.33 -0.64
C ASP A 234 17.09 0.11 -0.01
N LYS A 235 17.65 1.19 0.52
CA LYS A 235 18.91 1.13 1.26
C LYS A 235 18.53 0.51 2.59
N LYS A 236 18.86 -0.77 2.76
CA LYS A 236 18.69 -1.45 4.04
C LYS A 236 19.69 -0.84 5.01
N ASP A 237 19.22 0.05 5.87
CA ASP A 237 20.06 0.84 6.78
C ASP A 237 20.89 -0.02 7.75
N TRP A 238 20.49 -1.26 8.00
CA TRP A 238 21.23 -2.21 8.83
C TRP A 238 22.47 -2.84 8.16
N ILE A 239 22.64 -2.72 6.83
CA ILE A 239 23.79 -3.32 6.12
C ILE A 239 25.01 -2.40 6.21
N THR A 240 25.84 -2.63 7.23
CA THR A 240 27.10 -1.90 7.43
C THR A 240 28.22 -2.42 6.52
N LYS A 241 29.32 -1.65 6.41
CA LYS A 241 30.55 -2.08 5.72
C LYS A 241 31.10 -3.38 6.34
N GLY A 242 31.06 -3.49 7.67
CA GLY A 242 31.47 -4.69 8.41
C GLY A 242 30.69 -5.93 7.97
N ILE A 243 29.35 -5.84 7.93
CA ILE A 243 28.49 -6.97 7.51
C ILE A 243 28.78 -7.40 6.07
N LYS A 244 29.08 -6.46 5.17
CA LYS A 244 29.48 -6.81 3.79
C LYS A 244 30.78 -7.61 3.75
N VAL A 245 31.79 -7.19 4.52
CA VAL A 245 33.07 -7.91 4.62
C VAL A 245 32.86 -9.29 5.23
N THR A 246 32.13 -9.40 6.34
CA THR A 246 31.81 -10.68 6.98
C THR A 246 31.03 -11.61 6.03
N SER A 247 30.11 -11.07 5.22
CA SER A 247 29.37 -11.84 4.21
C SER A 247 30.26 -12.38 3.09
N LEU A 248 31.24 -11.58 2.63
CA LEU A 248 32.22 -12.04 1.64
C LEU A 248 33.11 -13.15 2.21
N ASN A 249 33.59 -12.98 3.44
CA ASN A 249 34.40 -13.98 4.13
C ASN A 249 33.62 -15.26 4.41
N PHE A 250 32.35 -15.16 4.79
CA PHE A 250 31.44 -16.30 4.93
C PHE A 250 31.36 -17.13 3.63
N ARG A 251 31.19 -16.47 2.49
CA ARG A 251 31.13 -17.14 1.17
C ARG A 251 32.45 -17.82 0.81
N LYS A 252 33.59 -17.15 1.06
CA LYS A 252 34.93 -17.70 0.84
C LYS A 252 35.15 -18.97 1.67
N LEU A 253 34.86 -18.90 2.97
CA LEU A 253 34.99 -20.03 3.88
C LEU A 253 34.06 -21.19 3.51
N CYS A 254 32.82 -20.90 3.11
CA CYS A 254 31.90 -21.93 2.66
C CYS A 254 32.44 -22.68 1.44
N LYS A 255 33.03 -21.96 0.47
CA LYS A 255 33.67 -22.57 -0.71
C LYS A 255 34.84 -23.47 -0.29
N GLN A 256 35.70 -22.99 0.61
CA GLN A 256 36.85 -23.75 1.11
C GLN A 256 36.44 -25.03 1.85
N VAL A 257 35.39 -24.99 2.67
CA VAL A 257 34.87 -26.14 3.41
C VAL A 257 34.28 -27.21 2.49
N LYS A 258 33.75 -26.83 1.33
CA LYS A 258 33.21 -27.78 0.33
C LYS A 258 34.31 -28.48 -0.47
N THR A 259 35.44 -27.81 -0.68
CA THR A 259 36.58 -28.34 -1.44
C THR A 259 37.64 -29.03 -0.57
N SER A 260 37.70 -28.70 0.72
CA SER A 260 38.68 -29.26 1.68
C SER A 260 38.03 -30.29 2.59
N ASN A 261 38.77 -31.35 2.91
CA ASN A 261 38.32 -32.38 3.85
C ASN A 261 38.80 -32.17 5.30
N GLU A 262 39.30 -30.98 5.61
CA GLU A 262 39.91 -30.67 6.91
C GLU A 262 38.86 -30.51 8.04
N PRO A 263 38.93 -31.31 9.12
CA PRO A 263 37.98 -31.23 10.24
C PRO A 263 38.02 -29.89 10.99
N GLU A 264 39.21 -29.32 11.16
CA GLU A 264 39.39 -28.04 11.86
C GLU A 264 38.74 -26.88 11.10
N LEU A 265 38.85 -26.87 9.77
CA LEU A 265 38.18 -25.87 8.92
C LEU A 265 36.65 -25.94 9.05
N LYS A 266 36.07 -27.14 9.16
CA LYS A 266 34.63 -27.33 9.40
C LYS A 266 34.20 -26.80 10.77
N LYS A 267 34.99 -27.06 11.81
CA LYS A 267 34.75 -26.55 13.16
C LYS A 267 34.80 -25.02 13.18
N TYR A 268 35.82 -24.43 12.55
CA TYR A 268 35.95 -22.99 12.38
C TYR A 268 34.76 -22.39 11.62
N PHE A 269 34.37 -22.98 10.48
CA PHE A 269 33.21 -22.50 9.71
C PHE A 269 31.90 -22.57 10.50
N THR A 270 31.70 -23.61 11.29
CA THR A 270 30.51 -23.75 12.14
C THR A 270 30.43 -22.64 13.19
N GLN A 271 31.56 -22.33 13.84
CA GLN A 271 31.66 -21.19 14.76
C GLN A 271 31.43 -19.86 14.05
N TYR A 272 32.07 -19.66 12.88
CA TYR A 272 31.92 -18.46 12.08
C TYR A 272 30.48 -18.25 11.62
N ARG A 273 29.77 -19.32 11.22
CA ARG A 273 28.35 -19.29 10.84
C ARG A 273 27.47 -18.83 12.01
N LYS A 274 27.75 -19.32 13.23
CA LYS A 274 27.03 -18.91 14.44
C LYS A 274 27.22 -17.43 14.74
N ILE A 275 28.47 -16.94 14.67
CA ILE A 275 28.80 -15.52 14.86
C ILE A 275 28.15 -14.67 13.78
N TYR A 276 28.27 -15.06 12.51
CA TYR A 276 27.70 -14.35 11.38
C TYR A 276 26.18 -14.19 11.52
N ARG A 277 25.46 -15.26 11.87
CA ARG A 277 24.01 -15.20 12.13
C ARG A 277 23.68 -14.23 13.28
N LYS A 278 24.39 -14.34 14.40
CA LYS A 278 24.19 -13.44 15.55
C LYS A 278 24.39 -11.97 15.18
N VAL A 279 25.46 -11.64 14.45
CA VAL A 279 25.75 -10.27 13.99
C VAL A 279 24.63 -9.73 13.08
N ILE A 280 24.09 -10.57 12.18
CA ILE A 280 22.98 -10.17 11.30
C ILE A 280 21.72 -9.90 12.11
N ASP A 281 21.40 -10.75 13.09
CA ASP A 281 20.19 -10.61 13.91
C ASP A 281 20.28 -9.39 14.83
N ASP A 282 21.43 -9.19 15.47
CA ASP A 282 21.68 -8.02 16.33
C ASP A 282 21.64 -6.72 15.52
N ALA A 283 22.20 -6.69 14.30
CA ALA A 283 22.15 -5.52 13.43
C ALA A 283 20.71 -5.16 13.00
N LYS A 284 19.88 -6.17 12.67
CA LYS A 284 18.46 -5.95 12.37
C LYS A 284 17.71 -5.40 13.58
N ARG A 285 17.92 -5.98 14.78
CA ARG A 285 17.28 -5.53 16.03
C ARG A 285 17.66 -4.09 16.37
N LEU A 286 18.94 -3.75 16.30
CA LEU A 286 19.43 -2.40 16.59
C LEU A 286 18.86 -1.36 15.61
N SER A 287 18.81 -1.71 14.31
CA SER A 287 18.23 -0.82 13.30
C SER A 287 16.75 -0.54 13.57
N VAL A 288 15.94 -1.57 13.87
CA VAL A 288 14.52 -1.40 14.20
C VAL A 288 14.34 -0.61 15.50
N LYS A 289 15.13 -0.93 16.53
CA LYS A 289 15.09 -0.21 17.82
C LYS A 289 15.38 1.28 17.63
N SER A 290 16.42 1.61 16.86
CA SER A 290 16.79 2.98 16.54
C SER A 290 15.71 3.70 15.72
N GLU A 291 15.09 3.03 14.73
CA GLU A 291 13.98 3.58 13.94
C GLU A 291 12.79 3.96 14.83
N ILE A 292 12.45 3.11 15.81
CA ILE A 292 11.31 3.34 16.73
C ILE A 292 11.63 4.43 17.77
N MET A 293 12.80 4.37 18.42
CA MET A 293 13.18 5.29 19.50
C MET A 293 13.40 6.71 19.01
N ASN A 294 13.93 6.89 17.79
CA ASN A 294 14.19 8.22 17.21
C ASN A 294 12.96 8.83 16.51
N ALA A 295 11.80 8.15 16.54
CA ALA A 295 10.61 8.63 15.86
C ALA A 295 9.86 9.69 16.67
N LYS A 296 9.35 10.73 15.98
CA LYS A 296 8.45 11.74 16.58
C LYS A 296 7.16 11.16 17.17
N ASN A 297 6.72 10.00 16.68
CA ASN A 297 5.55 9.27 17.20
C ASN A 297 5.91 7.79 17.27
N ILE A 298 6.22 7.33 18.48
CA ILE A 298 6.69 5.96 18.75
C ILE A 298 5.62 4.95 18.34
N THR A 299 4.38 5.09 18.83
CA THR A 299 3.28 4.15 18.57
C THR A 299 3.01 3.95 17.08
N LYS A 300 2.95 5.05 16.31
CA LYS A 300 2.71 5.00 14.86
C LYS A 300 3.86 4.31 14.13
N THR A 301 5.10 4.60 14.51
CA THR A 301 6.28 3.97 13.89
C THR A 301 6.37 2.49 14.24
N THR A 302 6.09 2.11 15.48
CA THR A 302 6.00 0.70 15.90
C THR A 302 5.01 -0.08 15.04
N TRP A 303 3.79 0.43 14.88
CA TRP A 303 2.80 -0.19 13.99
C TRP A 303 3.24 -0.22 12.53
N LYS A 304 3.96 0.80 12.06
CA LYS A 304 4.52 0.81 10.70
C LYS A 304 5.55 -0.31 10.51
N VAL A 305 6.45 -0.50 11.46
CA VAL A 305 7.46 -1.57 11.44
C VAL A 305 6.80 -2.95 11.48
N ILE A 306 5.83 -3.15 12.38
CA ILE A 306 5.08 -4.41 12.48
C ILE A 306 4.39 -4.72 11.16
N ASN A 307 3.65 -3.77 10.59
CA ASN A 307 2.94 -3.97 9.32
C ASN A 307 3.92 -4.28 8.18
N ARG A 308 5.05 -3.56 8.10
CA ARG A 308 6.13 -3.81 7.13
C ARG A 308 6.66 -5.25 7.23
N ASN A 309 6.91 -5.73 8.44
CA ASN A 309 7.46 -7.08 8.66
C ASN A 309 6.42 -8.20 8.50
N MET A 310 5.14 -7.93 8.75
CA MET A 310 4.05 -8.87 8.49
C MET A 310 3.67 -8.97 7.00
N GLY A 311 4.40 -8.32 6.11
CA GLY A 311 4.07 -8.29 4.68
C GLY A 311 2.79 -7.53 4.35
N LYS A 312 2.19 -6.81 5.31
CA LYS A 312 1.10 -5.86 5.06
C LYS A 312 1.70 -4.68 4.31
N GLN A 313 1.66 -4.75 2.99
CA GLN A 313 2.17 -3.69 2.13
C GLN A 313 1.42 -2.38 2.40
N GLU A 314 2.08 -1.24 2.11
CA GLU A 314 1.35 0.02 1.97
C GLU A 314 0.19 -0.23 0.99
N ARG A 315 -1.01 0.24 1.36
CA ARG A 315 -2.25 -0.04 0.62
C ARG A 315 -2.04 0.39 -0.83
N ASP A 316 -1.87 -0.58 -1.72
CA ASP A 316 -1.70 -0.32 -3.13
C ASP A 316 -3.08 0.06 -3.67
N MET A 317 -3.32 1.36 -3.82
CA MET A 317 -4.58 1.85 -4.39
C MET A 317 -4.55 1.90 -5.92
N SER A 318 -3.48 1.39 -6.56
CA SER A 318 -3.38 1.43 -8.02
C SER A 318 -4.32 0.44 -8.71
N ASN A 319 -4.75 -0.62 -8.01
CA ASN A 319 -5.61 -1.68 -8.55
C ASN A 319 -6.87 -1.85 -7.69
N VAL A 320 -7.72 -0.81 -7.64
CA VAL A 320 -9.04 -0.94 -7.01
C VAL A 320 -10.00 -1.53 -8.04
N GLU A 321 -10.47 -2.73 -7.77
CA GLU A 321 -11.46 -3.46 -8.57
C GLU A 321 -12.86 -3.19 -8.03
N ILE A 322 -13.80 -2.85 -8.90
CA ILE A 322 -15.18 -2.50 -8.53
C ILE A 322 -16.15 -3.23 -9.45
N ARG A 323 -17.27 -3.71 -8.88
CA ARG A 323 -18.45 -4.16 -9.59
C ARG A 323 -19.65 -3.29 -9.26
N ILE A 324 -20.50 -3.04 -10.24
CA ILE A 324 -21.73 -2.25 -10.08
C ILE A 324 -22.88 -3.18 -9.66
N ALA A 325 -23.03 -4.32 -10.33
CA ALA A 325 -23.90 -5.43 -9.94
C ALA A 325 -23.14 -6.76 -9.90
N GLU A 326 -23.70 -7.79 -9.25
CA GLU A 326 -23.05 -9.11 -9.08
C GLU A 326 -22.60 -9.75 -10.41
N ASN A 327 -23.35 -9.49 -11.49
CA ASN A 327 -23.11 -10.02 -12.83
C ASN A 327 -22.37 -9.06 -13.79
N ASP A 328 -22.00 -7.86 -13.33
CA ASP A 328 -21.29 -6.90 -14.17
C ASP A 328 -19.80 -7.22 -14.25
N PRO A 329 -19.12 -6.87 -15.36
CA PRO A 329 -17.67 -7.00 -15.46
C PRO A 329 -16.97 -6.11 -14.43
N ILE A 330 -15.86 -6.62 -13.89
CA ILE A 330 -15.01 -5.87 -12.96
C ILE A 330 -14.40 -4.68 -13.69
N ILE A 331 -14.57 -3.49 -13.13
CA ILE A 331 -13.96 -2.25 -13.59
C ILE A 331 -12.62 -2.10 -12.87
N THR A 332 -11.55 -2.02 -13.65
CA THR A 332 -10.17 -1.84 -13.17
C THR A 332 -9.56 -0.50 -13.59
N ASP A 333 -10.13 0.18 -14.59
CA ASP A 333 -9.59 1.47 -15.06
C ASP A 333 -9.67 2.54 -13.95
N PRO A 334 -8.55 3.14 -13.51
CA PRO A 334 -8.54 4.05 -12.37
C PRO A 334 -9.39 5.31 -12.56
N LYS A 335 -9.54 5.81 -13.80
CA LYS A 335 -10.34 7.00 -14.08
C LYS A 335 -11.82 6.66 -14.00
N VAL A 336 -12.23 5.57 -14.65
CA VAL A 336 -13.62 5.08 -14.60
C VAL A 336 -14.02 4.75 -13.15
N VAL A 337 -13.15 4.08 -12.40
CA VAL A 337 -13.35 3.80 -10.97
C VAL A 337 -13.56 5.07 -10.17
N ALA A 338 -12.72 6.10 -10.38
CA ALA A 338 -12.86 7.38 -9.68
C ALA A 338 -14.19 8.08 -10.01
N ASP A 339 -14.59 8.09 -11.29
CA ASP A 339 -15.85 8.68 -11.73
C ASP A 339 -17.05 7.95 -11.12
N LYS A 340 -17.01 6.61 -11.03
CA LYS A 340 -18.07 5.81 -10.39
C LYS A 340 -18.19 6.10 -8.90
N PHE A 341 -17.07 6.23 -8.18
CA PHE A 341 -17.10 6.67 -6.78
C PHE A 341 -17.68 8.07 -6.63
N ASN A 342 -17.31 9.00 -7.51
CA ASN A 342 -17.79 10.37 -7.44
C ASN A 342 -19.31 10.45 -7.60
N VAL A 343 -19.86 9.80 -8.64
CA VAL A 343 -21.32 9.71 -8.86
C VAL A 343 -22.01 9.06 -7.67
N TYR A 344 -21.49 7.93 -7.18
CA TYR A 344 -22.08 7.23 -6.05
C TYR A 344 -22.15 8.11 -4.80
N PHE A 345 -21.04 8.75 -4.40
CA PHE A 345 -21.01 9.57 -3.20
C PHE A 345 -21.82 10.86 -3.32
N SER A 346 -21.91 11.46 -4.51
CA SER A 346 -22.75 12.64 -4.73
C SER A 346 -24.25 12.33 -4.66
N GLU A 347 -24.68 11.15 -5.10
CA GLU A 347 -26.12 10.80 -5.17
C GLU A 347 -26.65 10.10 -3.90
N ILE A 348 -25.77 9.53 -3.08
CA ILE A 348 -26.15 8.64 -1.98
C ILE A 348 -27.10 9.31 -0.96
N ALA A 349 -26.87 10.59 -0.66
CA ALA A 349 -27.68 11.34 0.30
C ALA A 349 -29.09 11.55 -0.25
N SER A 350 -29.21 12.02 -1.49
CA SER A 350 -30.51 12.23 -2.16
C SER A 350 -31.32 10.94 -2.26
N LYS A 351 -30.68 9.80 -2.59
CA LYS A 351 -31.34 8.49 -2.64
C LYS A 351 -31.87 8.02 -1.29
N LEU A 352 -31.17 8.32 -0.20
CA LEU A 352 -31.63 7.96 1.16
C LEU A 352 -32.80 8.82 1.62
N ILE A 353 -32.75 10.12 1.31
CA ILE A 353 -33.79 11.09 1.70
C ILE A 353 -35.08 10.84 0.93
N GLY A 354 -34.99 10.64 -0.40
CA GLY A 354 -36.15 10.46 -1.28
C GLY A 354 -37.06 9.27 -0.91
N ASN A 355 -36.51 8.26 -0.20
CA ASN A 355 -37.26 7.09 0.22
C ASN A 355 -37.91 7.22 1.62
N ASN A 356 -37.54 8.23 2.42
CA ASN A 356 -37.88 8.30 3.85
C ASN A 356 -38.28 9.70 4.36
N ALA A 357 -38.61 10.65 3.48
CA ALA A 357 -39.03 11.99 3.87
C ALA A 357 -40.42 11.98 4.54
N ARG A 358 -40.49 11.50 5.79
CA ARG A 358 -41.56 11.89 6.70
C ARG A 358 -41.28 13.32 7.10
N ASN A 359 -42.20 14.23 6.78
CA ASN A 359 -42.21 15.59 7.28
C ASN A 359 -42.30 15.54 8.80
N GLY A 360 -41.15 15.48 9.47
CA GLY A 360 -41.07 15.65 10.91
C GLY A 360 -41.64 17.03 11.23
N THR A 361 -42.66 17.09 12.08
CA THR A 361 -43.11 18.34 12.67
C THR A 361 -41.91 18.96 13.37
N SER A 362 -41.41 20.09 12.86
CA SER A 362 -40.35 20.83 13.53
C SER A 362 -40.80 21.08 14.97
N PRO A 363 -39.98 20.76 15.99
CA PRO A 363 -40.31 21.09 17.36
C PRO A 363 -40.58 22.60 17.41
N ASN A 364 -41.77 22.97 17.88
CA ASN A 364 -42.25 24.35 17.95
C ASN A 364 -41.57 25.06 19.14
N ASN A 365 -40.24 25.08 19.15
CA ASN A 365 -39.44 25.77 20.16
C ASN A 365 -38.84 27.01 19.51
N SER A 366 -39.65 28.06 19.37
CA SER A 366 -39.16 29.39 19.02
C SER A 366 -38.34 29.93 20.19
N SER A 367 -37.05 29.59 20.25
CA SER A 367 -36.10 30.31 21.10
C SER A 367 -35.89 31.69 20.48
N ASN A 368 -36.15 32.77 21.23
CA ASN A 368 -35.91 34.17 20.81
C ASN A 368 -34.41 34.53 20.69
N LEU A 369 -33.52 33.55 20.50
CA LEU A 369 -32.09 33.74 20.44
C LEU A 369 -31.63 33.93 18.99
N SER A 370 -31.10 35.11 18.68
CA SER A 370 -30.48 35.42 17.39
C SER A 370 -28.95 35.44 17.51
N MET A 371 -28.26 34.82 16.56
CA MET A 371 -26.82 34.89 16.45
C MET A 371 -26.40 36.07 15.56
N TYR A 372 -25.44 36.87 16.01
CA TYR A 372 -24.77 37.90 15.20
C TYR A 372 -23.32 37.51 14.93
N LEU A 373 -22.87 37.65 13.69
CA LEU A 373 -21.48 37.42 13.31
C LEU A 373 -20.66 38.67 13.60
N SER A 374 -19.85 38.62 14.67
CA SER A 374 -18.91 39.70 14.95
C SER A 374 -17.89 39.86 13.82
N PRO A 375 -17.38 41.09 13.56
CA PRO A 375 -16.38 41.33 12.54
C PRO A 375 -15.19 40.38 12.66
N VAL A 376 -14.67 39.98 11.49
CA VAL A 376 -13.52 39.09 11.37
C VAL A 376 -12.26 39.89 11.70
N THR A 377 -11.52 39.42 12.68
CA THR A 377 -10.25 40.04 13.11
C THR A 377 -9.05 39.29 12.54
N GLU A 378 -7.89 39.93 12.45
CA GLU A 378 -6.64 39.26 12.10
C GLU A 378 -6.33 38.10 13.07
N SER A 379 -6.68 38.26 14.35
CA SER A 379 -6.53 37.21 15.36
C SER A 379 -7.35 35.95 15.03
N ASP A 380 -8.59 36.12 14.54
CA ASP A 380 -9.43 34.99 14.11
C ASP A 380 -8.73 34.17 13.03
N ILE A 381 -8.08 34.84 12.06
CA ILE A 381 -7.31 34.20 10.97
C ILE A 381 -6.08 33.47 11.52
N ILE A 382 -5.30 34.13 12.37
CA ILE A 382 -4.08 33.55 12.97
C ILE A 382 -4.44 32.31 13.78
N VAL A 383 -5.50 32.37 14.58
CA VAL A 383 -5.99 31.23 15.36
C VAL A 383 -6.44 30.10 14.45
N ALA A 384 -7.23 30.37 13.39
CA ALA A 384 -7.65 29.36 12.43
C ALA A 384 -6.45 28.66 11.76
N ILE A 385 -5.44 29.43 11.33
CA ILE A 385 -4.21 28.90 10.72
C ILE A 385 -3.38 28.10 11.74
N SER A 386 -3.32 28.54 12.99
CA SER A 386 -2.58 27.84 14.06
C SER A 386 -3.12 26.42 14.31
N LYS A 387 -4.44 26.23 14.15
CA LYS A 387 -5.13 24.93 14.30
C LYS A 387 -4.89 24.00 13.11
N LEU A 388 -4.41 24.49 11.96
CA LEU A 388 -4.08 23.65 10.81
C LEU A 388 -3.02 22.60 11.17
N LYS A 389 -3.17 21.40 10.62
CA LYS A 389 -2.22 20.30 10.84
C LYS A 389 -0.97 20.54 9.99
N ASN A 390 0.21 20.14 10.46
CA ASN A 390 1.46 20.19 9.68
C ASN A 390 1.52 19.06 8.62
N LYS A 391 0.47 18.95 7.78
CA LYS A 391 0.34 17.91 6.76
C LYS A 391 0.76 18.45 5.39
N LYS A 392 1.39 17.57 4.60
CA LYS A 392 1.75 17.82 3.19
C LYS A 392 0.73 17.22 2.21
N CYS A 393 -0.49 17.00 2.67
CA CYS A 393 -1.60 16.56 1.83
C CYS A 393 -2.36 17.80 1.37
N SER A 394 -2.87 17.78 0.15
CA SER A 394 -3.51 18.91 -0.52
C SER A 394 -4.89 18.53 -1.05
N GLY A 395 -5.77 19.54 -1.14
CA GLY A 395 -7.09 19.42 -1.73
C GLY A 395 -7.01 19.32 -3.26
N HIS A 396 -8.03 19.85 -3.94
CA HIS A 396 -8.07 19.92 -5.40
C HIS A 396 -7.07 20.95 -5.97
N ASP A 397 -6.64 21.91 -5.15
CA ASP A 397 -5.78 23.04 -5.49
C ASP A 397 -4.27 22.77 -5.36
N ASP A 398 -3.89 21.56 -4.94
CA ASP A 398 -2.51 21.16 -4.64
C ASP A 398 -1.78 21.97 -3.55
N VAL A 399 -2.49 22.89 -2.86
CA VAL A 399 -1.94 23.68 -1.76
C VAL A 399 -1.98 22.86 -0.47
N THR A 400 -0.90 22.91 0.30
CA THR A 400 -0.77 22.11 1.54
C THR A 400 -0.92 22.95 2.78
N ASP A 401 -1.52 22.38 3.83
CA ASP A 401 -1.59 23.01 5.16
C ASP A 401 -0.20 23.45 5.65
N TYR A 402 0.85 22.66 5.35
CA TYR A 402 2.24 22.96 5.68
C TYR A 402 2.73 24.30 5.14
N ILE A 403 2.52 24.59 3.85
CA ILE A 403 3.09 25.80 3.25
C ILE A 403 2.35 27.05 3.70
N VAL A 404 1.01 26.99 3.79
CA VAL A 404 0.21 28.11 4.27
C VAL A 404 0.57 28.41 5.72
N LYS A 405 0.66 27.40 6.59
CA LYS A 405 1.08 27.59 7.99
C LYS A 405 2.51 28.11 8.13
N LYS A 406 3.40 27.83 7.17
CA LYS A 406 4.78 28.33 7.17
C LYS A 406 4.88 29.78 6.69
N CYS A 407 4.02 30.20 5.77
CA CYS A 407 4.07 31.50 5.08
C CYS A 407 2.80 32.35 5.31
N TYR A 408 2.16 32.22 6.47
CA TYR A 408 0.82 32.78 6.68
C TYR A 408 0.76 34.28 6.91
N MET A 409 1.81 34.89 7.47
CA MET A 409 1.79 36.30 7.88
C MET A 409 1.31 37.27 6.78
N PRO A 410 1.85 37.24 5.53
CA PRO A 410 1.35 38.11 4.46
C PRO A 410 -0.07 37.79 3.98
N LEU A 411 -0.60 36.60 4.29
CA LEU A 411 -1.95 36.17 3.90
C LEU A 411 -3.03 36.63 4.88
N VAL A 412 -2.66 37.09 6.09
CA VAL A 412 -3.63 37.40 7.16
C VAL A 412 -4.63 38.47 6.72
N LYS A 413 -4.16 39.60 6.19
CA LYS A 413 -5.01 40.71 5.76
C LYS A 413 -5.91 40.37 4.56
N PRO A 414 -5.39 39.78 3.45
CA PRO A 414 -6.25 39.32 2.37
C PRO A 414 -7.31 38.33 2.84
N LEU A 415 -6.95 37.33 3.67
CA LEU A 415 -7.89 36.33 4.17
C LEU A 415 -8.95 36.94 5.10
N GLN A 416 -8.59 37.90 5.94
CA GLN A 416 -9.55 38.63 6.77
C GLN A 416 -10.58 39.36 5.90
N HIS A 417 -10.12 40.11 4.89
CA HIS A 417 -11.02 40.83 3.97
C HIS A 417 -11.96 39.88 3.25
N LEU A 418 -11.42 38.77 2.75
CA LEU A 418 -12.17 37.75 2.04
C LEU A 418 -13.26 37.09 2.89
N ILE A 419 -12.92 36.66 4.11
CA ILE A 419 -13.89 36.02 5.02
C ILE A 419 -14.93 37.04 5.51
N GLN A 420 -14.53 38.29 5.77
CA GLN A 420 -15.47 39.35 6.12
C GLN A 420 -16.47 39.60 4.98
N SER A 421 -16.02 39.65 3.73
CA SER A 421 -16.91 39.79 2.56
C SER A 421 -17.86 38.61 2.45
N SER A 422 -17.37 37.38 2.63
CA SER A 422 -18.20 36.17 2.64
C SER A 422 -19.29 36.21 3.71
N PHE A 423 -18.98 36.70 4.91
CA PHE A 423 -19.96 36.83 5.99
C PHE A 423 -20.99 37.93 5.73
N ASN A 424 -20.58 39.05 5.14
CA ASN A 424 -21.48 40.15 4.77
C ASN A 424 -22.44 39.74 3.65
N ASP A 425 -21.91 39.06 2.63
CA ASP A 425 -22.68 38.66 1.45
C ASP A 425 -23.53 37.41 1.72
N GLY A 426 -23.21 36.64 2.76
CA GLY A 426 -23.82 35.33 3.03
C GLY A 426 -23.41 34.26 2.01
N ILE A 427 -22.29 34.44 1.31
CA ILE A 427 -21.84 33.60 0.20
C ILE A 427 -20.57 32.85 0.60
N PHE A 428 -20.62 31.52 0.58
CA PHE A 428 -19.41 30.69 0.66
C PHE A 428 -18.83 30.48 -0.76
N PRO A 429 -17.55 30.83 -1.01
CA PRO A 429 -17.01 30.83 -2.37
C PRO A 429 -17.13 29.50 -3.11
N GLU A 430 -17.53 29.51 -4.38
CA GLU A 430 -17.76 28.29 -5.18
C GLU A 430 -16.50 27.41 -5.29
N VAL A 431 -15.34 28.02 -5.49
CA VAL A 431 -14.05 27.31 -5.58
C VAL A 431 -13.77 26.52 -4.29
N LEU A 432 -14.20 27.03 -3.13
CA LEU A 432 -14.00 26.36 -1.84
C LEU A 432 -14.94 25.17 -1.61
N LYS A 433 -16.03 25.04 -2.39
CA LYS A 433 -16.96 23.90 -2.32
C LYS A 433 -16.38 22.64 -2.96
N ILE A 434 -15.33 22.77 -3.76
CA ILE A 434 -14.68 21.65 -4.44
C ILE A 434 -13.78 20.90 -3.45
N SER A 435 -14.06 19.61 -3.25
CA SER A 435 -13.28 18.74 -2.37
C SER A 435 -12.71 17.53 -3.12
N LYS A 436 -11.51 17.11 -2.72
CA LYS A 436 -10.89 15.90 -3.25
C LYS A 436 -11.32 14.71 -2.41
N ILE A 437 -12.10 13.79 -2.97
CA ILE A 437 -12.60 12.61 -2.26
C ILE A 437 -11.58 11.47 -2.30
N LEU A 438 -11.28 10.91 -1.12
CA LEU A 438 -10.50 9.68 -0.98
C LEU A 438 -11.43 8.55 -0.48
N PRO A 439 -11.77 7.57 -1.34
CA PRO A 439 -12.54 6.40 -0.93
C PRO A 439 -11.71 5.52 0.02
N LEU A 440 -12.14 5.39 1.28
CA LEU A 440 -11.49 4.53 2.27
C LEU A 440 -12.34 3.30 2.55
N PHE A 441 -11.82 2.13 2.20
CA PHE A 441 -12.48 0.85 2.50
C PHE A 441 -12.79 0.73 4.00
N LYS A 442 -14.05 0.42 4.33
CA LYS A 442 -14.59 0.33 5.69
C LYS A 442 -14.76 -1.13 6.13
N LYS A 443 -15.53 -1.94 5.39
CA LYS A 443 -15.88 -3.34 5.71
C LYS A 443 -16.56 -4.00 4.50
N GLY A 444 -16.74 -5.33 4.50
CA GLY A 444 -17.53 -6.04 3.46
C GLY A 444 -16.71 -6.40 2.22
N ASN A 445 -17.39 -6.53 1.08
CA ASN A 445 -16.74 -6.79 -0.21
C ASN A 445 -16.02 -5.52 -0.71
N LYS A 446 -14.77 -5.66 -1.16
CA LYS A 446 -13.99 -4.54 -1.71
C LYS A 446 -14.45 -4.11 -3.09
N GLU A 447 -15.19 -4.94 -3.79
CA GLU A 447 -15.69 -4.63 -5.13
C GLU A 447 -16.94 -3.74 -5.08
N GLU A 448 -17.55 -3.56 -3.90
CA GLU A 448 -18.77 -2.77 -3.75
C GLU A 448 -18.49 -1.33 -3.29
N LEU A 449 -19.06 -0.35 -4.01
CA LEU A 449 -18.91 1.08 -3.70
C LEU A 449 -19.39 1.45 -2.29
N GLY A 450 -20.46 0.82 -1.81
CA GLY A 450 -21.05 1.11 -0.50
C GLY A 450 -20.20 0.73 0.71
N ASN A 451 -19.15 -0.06 0.48
CA ASN A 451 -18.22 -0.52 1.49
C ASN A 451 -17.06 0.46 1.72
N TYR A 452 -17.08 1.63 1.07
CA TYR A 452 -16.10 2.70 1.21
C TYR A 452 -16.68 3.94 1.88
N ARG A 453 -15.85 4.65 2.64
CA ARG A 453 -16.14 5.97 3.23
C ARG A 453 -15.55 7.07 2.35
N PRO A 454 -16.32 8.11 2.00
CA PRO A 454 -15.77 9.28 1.33
C PRO A 454 -15.03 10.16 2.34
N VAL A 455 -13.69 10.18 2.29
CA VAL A 455 -12.92 11.16 3.06
C VAL A 455 -12.65 12.37 2.18
N ALA A 456 -13.37 13.46 2.45
CA ALA A 456 -13.16 14.73 1.75
C ALA A 456 -11.88 15.41 2.25
N ASN A 457 -10.97 15.72 1.33
CA ASN A 457 -9.85 16.61 1.56
C ASN A 457 -10.14 17.96 0.90
N ILE A 458 -10.62 18.89 1.72
CA ILE A 458 -10.95 20.25 1.31
C ILE A 458 -9.69 21.13 1.19
N SER A 459 -9.81 22.24 0.44
CA SER A 459 -8.78 23.26 0.36
C SER A 459 -8.36 23.75 1.74
N VAL A 460 -7.08 24.12 1.90
CA VAL A 460 -6.58 24.76 3.11
C VAL A 460 -7.34 26.05 3.42
N PHE A 461 -7.76 26.79 2.40
CA PHE A 461 -8.50 28.03 2.56
C PHE A 461 -9.94 27.77 3.02
N ALA A 462 -10.59 26.71 2.53
CA ALA A 462 -11.89 26.27 3.05
C ALA A 462 -11.82 25.96 4.55
N LYS A 463 -10.76 25.25 5.01
CA LYS A 463 -10.55 24.99 6.45
C LYS A 463 -10.41 26.27 7.28
N ILE A 464 -9.81 27.33 6.72
CA ILE A 464 -9.63 28.61 7.42
C ILE A 464 -11.00 29.31 7.53
N TYR A 465 -11.77 29.38 6.46
CA TYR A 465 -13.14 29.92 6.46
C TYR A 465 -14.02 29.19 7.47
N GLU A 466 -14.09 27.86 7.35
CA GLU A 466 -14.86 27.00 8.26
C GLU A 466 -14.37 27.13 9.70
N GLY A 467 -13.05 27.24 9.93
CA GLY A 467 -12.49 27.39 11.27
C GLY A 467 -12.85 28.72 11.95
N VAL A 468 -12.95 29.81 11.19
CA VAL A 468 -13.43 31.10 11.70
C VAL A 468 -14.93 30.99 12.02
N MET A 469 -15.73 30.45 11.10
CA MET A 469 -17.17 30.27 11.31
C MET A 469 -17.48 29.35 12.50
N ASP A 470 -16.80 28.20 12.60
CA ASP A 470 -16.89 27.25 13.71
C ASP A 470 -16.62 27.95 15.05
N THR A 471 -15.61 28.82 15.10
CA THR A 471 -15.30 29.59 16.32
C THR A 471 -16.46 30.53 16.69
N LYS A 472 -17.01 31.27 15.72
CA LYS A 472 -18.15 32.19 15.98
C LYS A 472 -19.39 31.40 16.43
N VAL A 473 -19.74 30.31 15.74
CA VAL A 473 -20.90 29.45 16.04
C VAL A 473 -20.75 28.81 17.41
N ARG A 474 -19.60 28.20 17.72
CA ARG A 474 -19.37 27.58 19.03
C ARG A 474 -19.44 28.58 20.17
N ASN A 475 -18.89 29.78 20.00
CA ASN A 475 -18.98 30.82 21.03
C ASN A 475 -20.43 31.17 21.35
N PHE A 476 -21.30 31.26 20.33
CA PHE A 476 -22.73 31.46 20.54
C PHE A 476 -23.39 30.26 21.26
N LEU A 477 -23.13 29.04 20.79
CA LEU A 477 -23.68 27.81 21.40
C LEU A 477 -23.30 27.65 22.86
N TYR A 478 -22.03 27.94 23.22
CA TYR A 478 -21.55 27.88 24.61
C TYR A 478 -22.10 29.02 25.46
N LYS A 479 -22.13 30.26 24.94
CA LYS A 479 -22.66 31.41 25.68
C LYS A 479 -24.12 31.21 26.10
N HIS A 480 -24.91 30.52 25.27
CA HIS A 480 -26.32 30.30 25.50
C HIS A 480 -26.66 28.87 26.00
N ASN A 481 -25.66 28.06 26.35
CA ASN A 481 -25.82 26.69 26.85
C ASN A 481 -26.77 25.83 25.99
N ILE A 482 -26.65 25.95 24.66
CA ILE A 482 -27.54 25.25 23.70
C ILE A 482 -27.19 23.77 23.59
N LEU A 483 -25.92 23.41 23.80
CA LEU A 483 -25.43 22.04 23.66
C LEU A 483 -25.74 21.22 24.92
N SER A 484 -26.23 20.00 24.73
CA SER A 484 -26.53 19.08 25.84
C SER A 484 -25.26 18.70 26.62
N GLU A 485 -25.38 18.62 27.94
CA GLU A 485 -24.31 18.08 28.80
C GLU A 485 -23.97 16.62 28.48
N ALA A 486 -24.92 15.85 27.94
CA ALA A 486 -24.71 14.48 27.49
C ALA A 486 -24.05 14.39 26.10
N GLN A 487 -23.75 15.51 25.43
CA GLN A 487 -22.97 15.50 24.20
C GLN A 487 -21.47 15.48 24.52
N PHE A 488 -20.79 14.39 24.16
CA PHE A 488 -19.35 14.21 24.34
C PHE A 488 -18.58 14.34 23.02
N GLY A 489 -19.19 13.92 21.90
CA GLY A 489 -18.57 13.96 20.59
C GLY A 489 -18.33 15.40 20.12
N PHE A 490 -17.09 15.68 19.69
CA PHE A 490 -16.68 16.98 19.12
C PHE A 490 -16.88 18.20 20.04
N ILE A 491 -16.99 17.98 21.35
CA ILE A 491 -17.02 19.03 22.38
C ILE A 491 -15.61 19.21 22.94
N LYS A 492 -15.23 20.47 23.18
CA LYS A 492 -13.93 20.79 23.77
C LYS A 492 -13.88 20.23 25.19
N ASP A 493 -12.72 19.68 25.58
CA ASP A 493 -12.46 19.16 26.93
C ASP A 493 -13.38 18.00 27.34
N LYS A 494 -14.05 17.34 26.37
CA LYS A 494 -14.77 16.08 26.57
C LYS A 494 -14.17 14.94 25.76
N SER A 495 -14.28 13.72 26.28
CA SER A 495 -13.72 12.52 25.65
C SER A 495 -14.72 11.37 25.53
N THR A 496 -14.41 10.40 24.66
CA THR A 496 -15.18 9.15 24.56
C THR A 496 -15.10 8.33 25.84
N SER A 497 -14.01 8.46 26.60
CA SER A 497 -13.83 7.77 27.87
C SER A 497 -14.80 8.30 28.92
N GLU A 498 -15.01 9.61 29.00
CA GLU A 498 -16.02 10.21 29.89
C GLU A 498 -17.43 9.75 29.54
N ALA A 499 -17.77 9.65 28.25
CA ALA A 499 -19.07 9.13 27.84
C ALA A 499 -19.33 7.71 28.37
N VAL A 500 -18.31 6.86 28.30
CA VAL A 500 -18.37 5.48 28.83
C VAL A 500 -18.42 5.48 30.36
N ILE A 501 -17.64 6.33 31.02
CA ILE A 501 -17.65 6.45 32.49
C ILE A 501 -19.04 6.88 32.98
N ASN A 502 -19.66 7.88 32.33
CA ASN A 502 -21.00 8.33 32.70
C ASN A 502 -22.04 7.24 32.49
N PHE A 503 -21.98 6.51 31.36
CA PHE A 503 -22.86 5.36 31.13
C PHE A 503 -22.68 4.26 32.19
N ILE A 504 -21.44 3.95 32.57
CA ILE A 504 -21.13 2.97 33.62
C ILE A 504 -21.63 3.47 34.99
N HIS A 505 -21.49 4.76 35.29
CA HIS A 505 -21.99 5.36 36.51
C HIS A 505 -23.52 5.23 36.63
N ASP A 506 -24.26 5.46 35.55
CA ASP A 506 -25.72 5.28 35.51
C ASP A 506 -26.10 3.82 35.79
N ILE A 507 -25.33 2.86 35.27
CA ILE A 507 -25.52 1.42 35.56
C ILE A 507 -25.29 1.13 37.05
N TYR A 508 -24.20 1.63 37.65
CA TYR A 508 -23.92 1.42 39.06
C TYR A 508 -24.97 2.05 39.98
N LYS A 509 -25.42 3.27 39.66
CA LYS A 509 -26.45 3.96 40.42
C LYS A 509 -27.79 3.21 40.39
N ALA A 510 -28.15 2.64 39.24
CA ALA A 510 -29.34 1.81 39.14
C ALA A 510 -29.20 0.50 39.93
N PHE A 511 -28.01 -0.11 39.92
CA PHE A 511 -27.71 -1.28 40.74
C PHE A 511 -27.87 -1.01 42.25
N GLU A 512 -27.32 0.11 42.74
CA GLU A 512 -27.45 0.54 44.15
C GLU A 512 -28.90 0.81 44.55
N THR A 513 -29.67 1.43 43.65
CA THR A 513 -31.09 1.75 43.87
C THR A 513 -32.03 0.58 43.57
N ARG A 514 -31.50 -0.60 43.20
CA ARG A 514 -32.25 -1.79 42.81
C ARG A 514 -33.27 -1.54 41.69
N THR A 515 -32.91 -0.68 40.75
CA THR A 515 -33.71 -0.39 39.55
C THR A 515 -33.13 -1.08 38.32
N PHE A 516 -33.97 -1.30 37.30
CA PHE A 516 -33.54 -1.91 36.03
C PHE A 516 -32.99 -0.86 35.07
N VAL A 517 -31.91 -1.20 34.35
CA VAL A 517 -31.34 -0.36 33.28
C VAL A 517 -31.58 -1.01 31.94
N THR A 518 -32.09 -0.24 30.99
CA THR A 518 -32.18 -0.64 29.58
C THR A 518 -31.39 0.35 28.74
N GLY A 519 -30.43 -0.15 27.95
CA GLY A 519 -29.65 0.65 27.02
C GLY A 519 -30.20 0.58 25.61
N LEU A 520 -30.51 1.73 25.01
CA LEU A 520 -30.88 1.85 23.59
C LEU A 520 -29.72 2.47 22.83
N LEU A 521 -29.16 1.74 21.86
CA LEU A 521 -28.02 2.19 21.06
C LEU A 521 -28.49 2.53 19.65
N PHE A 522 -28.33 3.80 19.26
CA PHE A 522 -28.68 4.31 17.95
C PHE A 522 -27.41 4.60 17.14
N ASP A 523 -27.39 4.21 15.87
CA ASP A 523 -26.34 4.59 14.91
C ASP A 523 -26.98 5.14 13.64
N MET A 524 -26.44 6.25 13.13
CA MET A 524 -26.93 6.88 11.91
C MET A 524 -26.19 6.32 10.69
N SER A 525 -26.96 5.76 9.76
CA SER A 525 -26.40 5.32 8.48
C SER A 525 -26.00 6.51 7.63
N LYS A 526 -24.71 6.63 7.31
CA LYS A 526 -24.16 7.66 6.40
C LYS A 526 -24.48 9.08 6.87
N ALA A 527 -24.17 9.37 8.13
CA ALA A 527 -24.48 10.64 8.80
C ALA A 527 -23.76 11.89 8.26
N PHE A 528 -22.68 11.72 7.49
CA PHE A 528 -21.82 12.79 6.98
C PHE A 528 -21.68 12.71 5.47
#